data_AF-A0A6G1L173-F1
#
_entry.id   AF-A0A6G1L173-F1
#
_cell.length_a   1.000
_cell.length_b   1.000
_cell.length_c   1.000
_cell.angle_alpha   90.00
_cell.angle_beta   90.00
_cell.angle_gamma   90.00
#
_symmetry.space_group_name_H-M   'P 1'
#
loop_
_entity.id
_entity.type
_entity.pdbx_description
1 polymer ?
#
loop_
_entity_poly.entity_id
_entity_poly.type
_entity_poly.pdbx_seq_one_letter_code
_entity_poly.pdbx_strand_id
1 'polypeptide(L)'
;MPDFHKIFDSAKDKAQKYIGDHNERPGSGPGAPLGPIQDAPEPPSDQPPLIPKLKGQPKALGLASDPNLNRDSISACMTRFHDRVFWISRDCQLMQQDGKVQPFPIISSTASWTDCNPDGSPKLQEVPPRADVWQSVALRQYGQNSTDHSFFPNGHGEGHPANGGCDNGTRYAIWPDCPPVVSSIAQDGHITAYSIIKKAQIKGLESINNYPAAALHRIDYKPSHHGRNPHSLPEVKVLDPHFWPGDVPPYGNTGHVFSPDNATVYLFGNSNGVTALAKVPRAEIPTKSHYRYWVNGQWVSETPKLTTPGLNIRNSTAGGQGTYYYSPYWRRYVWIGGSPFPGAQFHIATAPAPEGPWTQPQMFWEGQNGSDGLGAYSLQANPGLMPDAFWRAEQGANGMFLTYTKIDDFGKGSQYTSPLVYVEWE
;
A
#
# COMPACT_ATOMS: atom_id res chain seq x y z
N MET A 1 -1.17 7.17 37.24
CA MET A 1 -1.04 6.76 35.82
C MET A 1 -2.20 5.83 35.52
N PRO A 2 -2.97 6.00 34.45
CA PRO A 2 -4.04 5.07 34.12
C PRO A 2 -3.45 3.70 33.77
N ASP A 3 -4.16 2.64 34.12
CA ASP A 3 -3.80 1.25 33.85
C ASP A 3 -4.00 0.93 32.35
N PHE A 4 -2.92 1.00 31.58
CA PHE A 4 -2.93 0.91 30.11
C PHE A 4 -3.23 -0.49 29.55
N HIS A 5 -3.18 -1.54 30.38
CA HIS A 5 -3.67 -2.87 29.96
C HIS A 5 -5.15 -2.81 29.56
N LYS A 6 -5.95 -1.96 30.23
CA LYS A 6 -7.37 -1.75 29.88
C LYS A 6 -7.59 -1.05 28.54
N ILE A 7 -6.60 -0.33 28.00
CA ILE A 7 -6.73 0.35 26.70
C ILE A 7 -6.51 -0.63 25.54
N PHE A 8 -5.57 -1.56 25.68
CA PHE A 8 -5.35 -2.62 24.69
C PHE A 8 -6.41 -3.72 24.75
N ASP A 9 -6.84 -4.11 25.95
CA ASP A 9 -7.97 -5.04 26.10
C ASP A 9 -9.26 -4.42 25.57
N SER A 10 -9.50 -3.11 25.80
CA SER A 10 -10.61 -2.40 25.16
C SER A 10 -10.49 -2.34 23.64
N ALA A 11 -9.29 -2.30 23.06
CA ALA A 11 -9.11 -2.29 21.61
C ALA A 11 -9.37 -3.68 21.02
N LYS A 12 -8.96 -4.74 21.72
CA LYS A 12 -9.26 -6.14 21.38
C LYS A 12 -10.75 -6.43 21.47
N ASP A 13 -11.39 -6.05 22.57
CA ASP A 13 -12.83 -6.21 22.76
C ASP A 13 -13.62 -5.37 21.76
N LYS A 14 -13.16 -4.15 21.42
CA LYS A 14 -13.78 -3.33 20.37
C LYS A 14 -13.53 -3.87 18.97
N ALA A 15 -12.37 -4.45 18.67
CA ALA A 15 -12.11 -5.09 17.38
C ALA A 15 -12.94 -6.36 17.21
N GLN A 16 -13.03 -7.20 18.25
CA GLN A 16 -13.88 -8.39 18.26
C GLN A 16 -15.37 -8.04 18.23
N LYS A 17 -15.78 -6.98 18.94
CA LYS A 17 -17.15 -6.43 18.85
C LYS A 17 -17.43 -5.80 17.49
N TYR A 18 -16.47 -5.10 16.88
CA TYR A 18 -16.57 -4.56 15.53
C TYR A 18 -16.68 -5.67 14.48
N ILE A 19 -15.98 -6.80 14.67
CA ILE A 19 -16.10 -7.99 13.83
C ILE A 19 -17.45 -8.70 14.06
N GLY A 20 -17.94 -8.76 15.31
CA GLY A 20 -19.21 -9.41 15.67
C GLY A 20 -20.46 -8.62 15.30
N ASP A 21 -20.43 -7.29 15.42
CA ASP A 21 -21.56 -6.39 15.15
C ASP A 21 -21.71 -6.10 13.64
N HIS A 22 -20.69 -6.33 12.80
CA HIS A 22 -20.70 -6.01 11.36
C HIS A 22 -21.24 -7.08 10.43
N ASN A 23 -21.94 -8.09 10.96
CA ASN A 23 -22.93 -8.82 10.16
C ASN A 23 -24.14 -7.93 9.80
N GLU A 24 -24.27 -6.75 10.41
CA GLU A 24 -25.13 -5.66 9.97
C GLU A 24 -24.26 -4.44 9.63
N ARG A 25 -24.47 -3.82 8.46
CA ARG A 25 -23.64 -2.69 7.96
C ARG A 25 -23.57 -1.56 9.02
N PRO A 26 -22.38 -1.04 9.38
CA PRO A 26 -22.29 0.08 10.32
C PRO A 26 -22.97 1.33 9.76
N GLY A 27 -23.87 1.91 10.56
CA GLY A 27 -24.38 3.26 10.36
C GLY A 27 -23.23 4.26 10.39
N SER A 28 -23.05 4.93 9.26
CA SER A 28 -22.13 6.06 9.09
C SER A 28 -22.38 7.13 10.15
N GLY A 29 -21.31 7.68 10.74
CA GLY A 29 -21.33 8.98 11.41
C GLY A 29 -21.88 10.09 10.49
N PRO A 30 -21.99 11.35 10.96
CA PRO A 30 -22.90 12.38 10.41
C PRO A 30 -22.56 12.94 9.02
N GLY A 31 -21.80 12.24 8.18
CA GLY A 31 -21.81 12.47 6.75
C GLY A 31 -23.11 11.94 6.16
N ALA A 32 -23.82 12.76 5.37
CA ALA A 32 -24.97 12.29 4.62
C ALA A 32 -24.59 11.02 3.84
N PRO A 33 -25.43 9.97 3.85
CA PRO A 33 -25.15 8.76 3.09
C PRO A 33 -24.99 9.14 1.61
N LEU A 34 -23.89 8.71 1.00
CA LEU A 34 -23.79 8.74 -0.45
C LEU A 34 -24.97 7.94 -0.99
N GLY A 35 -25.59 8.44 -2.07
CA GLY A 35 -26.61 7.67 -2.78
C GLY A 35 -26.08 6.28 -3.20
N PRO A 36 -26.95 5.40 -3.73
CA PRO A 36 -26.52 4.08 -4.19
C PRO A 36 -25.31 4.21 -5.13
N ILE A 37 -24.29 3.37 -4.91
CA ILE A 37 -23.09 3.34 -5.74
C ILE A 37 -23.53 3.04 -7.17
N GLN A 38 -23.26 3.99 -8.08
CA GLN A 38 -23.52 3.83 -9.49
C GLN A 38 -22.21 3.53 -10.21
N ASP A 39 -22.13 2.33 -10.78
CA ASP A 39 -20.99 1.90 -11.58
C ASP A 39 -20.87 2.74 -12.85
N ALA A 40 -19.63 3.00 -13.25
CA ALA A 40 -19.35 3.46 -14.61
C ALA A 40 -19.80 2.36 -15.59
N PRO A 41 -20.39 2.70 -16.75
CA PRO A 41 -20.57 1.75 -17.83
C PRO A 41 -19.23 1.05 -18.15
N GLU A 42 -19.25 -0.28 -18.24
CA GLU A 42 -18.07 -1.04 -18.66
C GLU A 42 -17.73 -0.68 -20.10
N PRO A 43 -16.46 -0.38 -20.42
CA PRO A 43 -16.07 -0.17 -21.81
C PRO A 43 -16.20 -1.47 -22.59
N PRO A 44 -16.54 -1.42 -23.89
CA PRO A 44 -16.56 -2.60 -24.73
C PRO A 44 -15.16 -3.23 -24.79
N SER A 45 -15.10 -4.56 -24.76
CA SER A 45 -13.85 -5.31 -24.91
C SER A 45 -14.06 -6.49 -25.84
N ASP A 46 -13.24 -6.55 -26.89
CA ASP A 46 -13.15 -7.71 -27.79
C ASP A 46 -12.28 -8.82 -27.21
N GLN A 47 -11.59 -8.57 -26.09
CA GLN A 47 -10.72 -9.54 -25.45
C GLN A 47 -11.49 -10.33 -24.39
N PRO A 48 -11.37 -11.68 -24.39
CA PRO A 48 -12.03 -12.49 -23.40
C PRO A 48 -11.47 -12.23 -21.98
N PRO A 49 -12.30 -12.42 -20.93
CA PRO A 49 -11.85 -12.42 -19.55
C PRO A 49 -10.66 -13.36 -19.35
N LEU A 50 -9.62 -12.89 -18.68
CA LEU A 50 -8.49 -13.73 -18.27
C LEU A 50 -8.58 -14.00 -16.78
N ILE A 51 -8.61 -15.29 -16.42
CA ILE A 51 -8.56 -15.74 -15.03
C ILE A 51 -7.23 -16.49 -14.87
N PRO A 52 -6.19 -15.88 -14.27
CA PRO A 52 -4.94 -16.56 -14.02
C PRO A 52 -5.12 -17.77 -13.11
N LYS A 53 -4.43 -18.86 -13.43
CA LYS A 53 -4.41 -20.08 -12.61
C LYS A 53 -3.03 -20.24 -11.99
N LEU A 54 -3.01 -20.66 -10.73
CA LEU A 54 -1.77 -21.00 -10.06
C LEU A 54 -1.17 -22.26 -10.69
N LYS A 55 0.12 -22.18 -11.04
CA LYS A 55 0.89 -23.33 -11.55
C LYS A 55 1.15 -24.38 -10.47
N GLY A 56 1.10 -23.98 -9.21
CA GLY A 56 1.33 -24.84 -8.05
C GLY A 56 1.08 -24.11 -6.74
N GLN A 57 1.43 -24.74 -5.64
CA GLN A 57 1.29 -24.14 -4.31
C GLN A 57 2.22 -22.93 -4.15
N PRO A 58 1.70 -21.78 -3.68
CA PRO A 58 2.51 -20.65 -3.26
C PRO A 58 3.62 -21.04 -2.28
N LYS A 59 4.81 -20.47 -2.46
CA LYS A 59 6.01 -20.80 -1.67
C LYS A 59 6.24 -19.71 -0.62
N ALA A 60 6.10 -20.03 0.66
CA ALA A 60 6.52 -19.13 1.73
C ALA A 60 8.05 -19.12 1.83
N LEU A 61 8.66 -17.94 1.73
CA LEU A 61 10.11 -17.79 1.68
C LEU A 61 10.70 -17.34 3.02
N GLY A 62 9.88 -16.81 3.92
CA GLY A 62 10.28 -16.22 5.20
C GLY A 62 9.57 -14.89 5.42
N LEU A 63 10.22 -13.97 6.12
CA LEU A 63 9.73 -12.61 6.37
C LEU A 63 10.50 -11.57 5.53
N ALA A 64 9.79 -10.53 5.10
CA ALA A 64 10.39 -9.26 4.67
C ALA A 64 10.38 -8.28 5.85
N SER A 65 11.54 -8.01 6.45
CA SER A 65 11.60 -7.23 7.70
C SER A 65 12.95 -6.57 7.98
N ASP A 66 12.92 -5.52 8.80
CA ASP A 66 14.09 -4.95 9.48
C ASP A 66 14.04 -5.44 10.94
N PRO A 67 15.00 -6.25 11.42
CA PRO A 67 14.98 -6.77 12.79
C PRO A 67 14.93 -5.72 13.90
N ASN A 68 15.24 -4.45 13.59
CA ASN A 68 15.23 -3.36 14.57
C ASN A 68 13.88 -2.62 14.64
N LEU A 69 12.94 -2.95 13.76
CA LEU A 69 11.67 -2.22 13.62
C LEU A 69 10.48 -3.18 13.60
N ASN A 70 9.44 -2.81 14.33
CA ASN A 70 8.13 -3.48 14.31
C ASN A 70 7.19 -2.65 13.43
N ARG A 71 6.90 -3.11 12.21
CA ARG A 71 6.22 -2.31 11.18
C ARG A 71 4.82 -2.81 10.89
N ASP A 72 3.86 -1.91 11.05
CA ASP A 72 2.51 -2.10 10.56
C ASP A 72 2.44 -1.77 9.06
N SER A 73 1.95 -2.71 8.23
CA SER A 73 1.62 -2.49 6.81
C SER A 73 2.78 -1.99 5.95
N ILE A 74 3.37 -2.88 5.16
CA ILE A 74 4.46 -2.55 4.23
C ILE A 74 3.99 -2.53 2.77
N SER A 75 4.62 -1.68 1.96
CA SER A 75 4.36 -1.59 0.51
C SER A 75 5.65 -1.32 -0.26
N ALA A 76 6.02 -2.21 -1.18
CA ALA A 76 7.17 -2.04 -2.06
C ALA A 76 6.83 -1.15 -3.26
N CYS A 77 7.71 -0.22 -3.59
CA CYS A 77 7.62 0.56 -4.83
C CYS A 77 7.55 -0.37 -6.04
N MET A 78 6.67 -0.03 -6.98
CA MET A 78 6.47 -0.81 -8.21
C MET A 78 7.69 -0.76 -9.13
N THR A 79 8.51 0.29 -9.01
CA THR A 79 9.74 0.49 -9.80
C THR A 79 10.94 0.49 -8.87
N ARG A 80 12.00 -0.21 -9.27
CA ARG A 80 13.26 -0.24 -8.52
C ARG A 80 13.97 1.11 -8.59
N PHE A 81 14.70 1.41 -7.53
CA PHE A 81 15.63 2.51 -7.47
C PHE A 81 17.02 1.94 -7.75
N HIS A 82 17.34 1.79 -9.03
CA HIS A 82 18.50 1.04 -9.51
C HIS A 82 18.44 -0.44 -9.09
N ASP A 83 19.40 -0.89 -8.29
CA ASP A 83 19.57 -2.25 -7.79
C ASP A 83 18.85 -2.49 -6.45
N ARG A 84 17.96 -1.58 -6.04
CA ARG A 84 17.23 -1.66 -4.77
C ARG A 84 15.73 -1.46 -4.95
N VAL A 85 14.96 -2.08 -4.08
CA VAL A 85 13.53 -1.82 -3.92
C VAL A 85 13.31 -0.90 -2.74
N PHE A 86 12.56 0.18 -2.97
CA PHE A 86 12.16 1.10 -1.92
C PHE A 86 10.86 0.64 -1.29
N TRP A 87 10.81 0.60 0.04
CA TRP A 87 9.63 0.24 0.82
C TRP A 87 9.19 1.43 1.66
N ILE A 88 7.87 1.57 1.79
CA ILE A 88 7.26 2.46 2.77
C ILE A 88 6.40 1.63 3.71
N SER A 89 6.27 2.10 4.94
CA SER A 89 5.51 1.42 5.98
C SER A 89 4.72 2.42 6.80
N ARG A 90 3.57 1.98 7.31
CA ARG A 90 2.81 2.72 8.32
C ARG A 90 3.43 2.46 9.69
N ASP A 91 2.93 3.20 10.67
CA ASP A 91 2.99 2.94 12.11
C ASP A 91 4.09 1.95 12.50
N CYS A 92 5.24 2.50 12.85
CA CYS A 92 6.41 1.75 13.21
C CYS A 92 6.73 1.94 14.70
N GLN A 93 7.17 0.86 15.33
CA GLN A 93 7.73 0.86 16.67
C GLN A 93 9.16 0.34 16.62
N LEU A 94 9.93 0.63 17.66
CA LEU A 94 11.30 0.12 17.78
C LEU A 94 11.29 -1.29 18.38
N MET A 95 12.27 -2.09 17.97
CA MET A 95 12.56 -3.37 18.62
C MET A 95 13.65 -3.20 19.68
N GLN A 96 13.41 -3.77 20.85
CA GLN A 96 14.39 -3.87 21.91
C GLN A 96 15.37 -5.02 21.63
N GLN A 97 16.56 -4.96 22.26
CA GLN A 97 17.58 -6.00 22.11
C GLN A 97 17.11 -7.40 22.54
N ASP A 98 16.13 -7.50 23.45
CA ASP A 98 15.56 -8.76 23.92
C ASP A 98 14.47 -9.34 22.99
N GLY A 99 14.19 -8.64 21.89
CA GLY A 99 13.19 -9.01 20.91
C GLY A 99 11.77 -8.55 21.22
N LYS A 100 11.58 -7.65 22.20
CA LYS A 100 10.27 -7.07 22.50
C LYS A 100 10.04 -5.78 21.72
N VAL A 101 8.78 -5.53 21.39
CA VAL A 101 8.34 -4.26 20.83
C VAL A 101 8.40 -3.18 21.91
N GLN A 102 9.07 -2.07 21.61
CA GLN A 102 9.00 -0.85 22.41
C GLN A 102 7.70 -0.11 22.05
N PRO A 103 6.76 0.09 22.99
CA PRO A 103 5.44 0.60 22.66
C PRO A 103 5.46 2.05 22.14
N PHE A 104 6.44 2.85 22.59
CA PHE A 104 6.60 4.25 22.20
C PHE A 104 8.07 4.63 22.00
N PRO A 105 8.40 5.56 21.09
CA PRO A 105 7.46 6.27 20.24
C PRO A 105 6.89 5.37 19.13
N ILE A 106 5.64 5.63 18.74
CA ILE A 106 5.13 5.20 17.44
C ILE A 106 5.64 6.22 16.42
N ILE A 107 6.06 5.78 15.24
CA ILE A 107 6.47 6.64 14.12
C ILE A 107 5.45 6.41 13.01
N SER A 108 4.68 7.42 12.60
CA SER A 108 3.53 7.23 11.68
C SER A 108 3.93 6.64 10.33
N SER A 109 5.13 6.92 9.85
CA SER A 109 5.65 6.26 8.66
C SER A 109 7.16 6.10 8.70
N THR A 110 7.62 4.97 8.18
CA THR A 110 9.04 4.68 7.98
C THR A 110 9.28 4.21 6.55
N ALA A 111 10.55 4.15 6.16
CA ALA A 111 10.94 3.60 4.87
C ALA A 111 12.17 2.70 4.99
N SER A 112 12.39 1.87 3.97
CA SER A 112 13.57 1.02 3.88
C SER A 112 13.93 0.67 2.46
N TRP A 113 15.14 0.18 2.31
CA TRP A 113 15.65 -0.49 1.14
C TRP A 113 15.64 -2.00 1.34
N THR A 114 15.64 -2.68 0.21
CA THR A 114 16.05 -4.07 0.06
C THR A 114 16.88 -4.18 -1.20
N ASP A 115 17.90 -5.02 -1.17
CA ASP A 115 18.80 -5.22 -2.32
C ASP A 115 18.22 -6.22 -3.33
N CYS A 116 18.58 -6.02 -4.59
CA CYS A 116 18.38 -6.97 -5.66
C CYS A 116 19.71 -7.59 -6.10
N ASN A 117 19.62 -8.78 -6.71
CA ASN A 117 20.70 -9.37 -7.48
C ASN A 117 20.85 -8.66 -8.84
N PRO A 118 21.95 -8.86 -9.58
CA PRO A 118 22.15 -8.26 -10.89
C PRO A 118 21.08 -8.59 -11.95
N ASP A 119 20.33 -9.68 -11.79
CA ASP A 119 19.20 -10.06 -12.66
C ASP A 119 17.87 -9.37 -12.27
N GLY A 120 17.91 -8.52 -11.24
CA GLY A 120 16.76 -7.81 -10.69
C GLY A 120 15.93 -8.61 -9.69
N SER A 121 16.24 -9.89 -9.45
CA SER A 121 15.57 -10.70 -8.42
C SER A 121 15.89 -10.16 -7.02
N PRO A 122 15.04 -10.37 -6.00
CA PRO A 122 15.34 -9.90 -4.66
C PRO A 122 16.52 -10.70 -4.10
N LYS A 123 17.43 -10.02 -3.40
CA LYS A 123 18.58 -10.65 -2.75
C LYS A 123 18.12 -11.34 -1.46
N LEU A 124 17.53 -12.52 -1.63
CA LEU A 124 17.14 -13.37 -0.52
C LEU A 124 18.38 -13.83 0.23
N GLN A 125 18.34 -13.73 1.56
CA GLN A 125 19.35 -14.31 2.42
C GLN A 125 18.88 -15.67 2.90
N GLU A 126 19.82 -16.60 3.04
CA GLU A 126 19.56 -17.77 3.87
C GLU A 126 19.19 -17.30 5.27
N VAL A 127 18.35 -18.07 5.94
CA VAL A 127 17.90 -17.78 7.29
C VAL A 127 18.70 -18.67 8.25
N PRO A 128 19.96 -18.33 8.62
CA PRO A 128 20.70 -19.18 9.52
C PRO A 128 20.04 -19.19 10.91
N PRO A 129 20.22 -20.27 11.68
CA PRO A 129 19.86 -20.26 13.10
C PRO A 129 20.54 -19.07 13.78
N ARG A 130 19.74 -18.22 14.45
CA ARG A 130 20.17 -16.98 15.14
C ARG A 130 20.59 -15.80 14.24
N ALA A 131 20.21 -15.77 12.97
CA ALA A 131 20.48 -14.63 12.08
C ALA A 131 19.89 -13.30 12.60
N ASP A 132 18.72 -13.41 13.22
CA ASP A 132 17.97 -12.35 13.86
C ASP A 132 17.10 -12.97 14.97
N VAL A 133 16.41 -12.13 15.75
CA VAL A 133 15.52 -12.55 16.85
C VAL A 133 14.46 -13.55 16.37
N TRP A 134 14.11 -13.50 15.08
CA TRP A 134 13.00 -14.20 14.45
C TRP A 134 13.40 -15.50 13.78
N GLN A 135 14.68 -15.66 13.44
CA GLN A 135 15.21 -16.77 12.64
C GLN A 135 14.34 -17.04 11.40
N SER A 136 13.85 -15.97 10.77
CA SER A 136 12.88 -16.08 9.68
C SER A 136 12.99 -14.96 8.63
N VAL A 137 13.85 -13.95 8.79
CA VAL A 137 13.99 -12.88 7.80
C VAL A 137 14.75 -13.40 6.58
N ALA A 138 14.01 -13.61 5.49
CA ALA A 138 14.56 -14.02 4.21
C ALA A 138 14.84 -12.83 3.28
N LEU A 139 14.12 -11.72 3.48
CA LEU A 139 14.32 -10.48 2.72
C LEU A 139 14.58 -9.34 3.68
N ARG A 140 15.85 -8.95 3.78
CA ARG A 140 16.24 -7.89 4.70
C ARG A 140 15.75 -6.53 4.21
N GLN A 141 15.02 -5.85 5.07
CA GLN A 141 14.77 -4.42 4.97
C GLN A 141 15.79 -3.68 5.84
N TYR A 142 16.24 -2.52 5.36
CA TYR A 142 17.17 -1.69 6.11
C TYR A 142 17.02 -0.21 5.74
N GLY A 143 17.41 0.69 6.64
CA GLY A 143 17.40 2.13 6.37
C GLY A 143 17.38 2.95 7.64
N GLN A 144 18.05 4.10 7.62
CA GLN A 144 18.15 4.96 8.79
C GLN A 144 16.90 5.83 8.92
N ASN A 145 15.98 5.40 9.80
CA ASN A 145 14.78 6.14 10.14
C ASN A 145 15.01 7.02 11.38
N SER A 146 14.19 8.06 11.54
CA SER A 146 14.22 8.96 12.70
C SER A 146 13.11 8.61 13.69
N THR A 147 13.36 8.81 14.97
CA THR A 147 12.33 8.76 16.03
C THR A 147 11.64 10.10 16.25
N ASP A 148 12.25 11.19 15.75
CA ASP A 148 11.77 12.56 15.99
C ASP A 148 10.78 13.02 14.93
N HIS A 149 10.82 12.40 13.75
CA HIS A 149 9.95 12.71 12.62
C HIS A 149 9.61 11.45 11.81
N SER A 150 8.39 11.41 11.29
CA SER A 150 7.98 10.41 10.30
C SER A 150 8.66 10.63 8.94
N PHE A 151 8.80 9.55 8.17
CA PHE A 151 9.35 9.63 6.80
C PHE A 151 8.50 10.52 5.89
N PHE A 152 7.18 10.33 5.90
CA PHE A 152 6.23 11.31 5.40
C PHE A 152 5.89 12.27 6.56
N PRO A 153 6.29 13.55 6.47
CA PRO A 153 6.15 14.47 7.58
C PRO A 153 4.69 14.86 7.82
N ASN A 154 4.31 14.96 9.09
CA ASN A 154 3.04 15.60 9.48
C ASN A 154 3.11 17.10 9.17
N GLY A 155 2.02 17.66 8.65
CA GLY A 155 1.90 19.10 8.40
C GLY A 155 1.81 19.93 9.68
N HIS A 156 1.95 21.24 9.54
CA HIS A 156 1.74 22.16 10.66
C HIS A 156 0.30 22.04 11.19
N GLY A 157 0.16 21.82 12.50
CA GLY A 157 -1.13 21.60 13.15
C GLY A 157 -1.67 20.16 13.07
N GLU A 158 -0.92 19.23 12.48
CA GLU A 158 -1.30 17.81 12.38
C GLU A 158 -0.72 16.97 13.52
N GLY A 159 -0.60 17.56 14.71
CA GLY A 159 -0.08 16.90 15.92
C GLY A 159 1.45 16.78 15.96
N HIS A 160 1.93 15.84 16.78
CA HIS A 160 3.36 15.66 17.05
C HIS A 160 4.13 15.16 15.81
N PRO A 161 5.32 15.69 15.48
CA PRO A 161 6.02 15.39 14.22
C PRO A 161 6.27 13.90 13.95
N ALA A 162 6.61 13.13 14.97
CA ALA A 162 6.87 11.70 14.83
C ALA A 162 5.60 10.86 14.55
N ASN A 163 4.45 11.20 15.16
CA ASN A 163 3.32 10.27 15.26
C ASN A 163 1.94 10.87 14.98
N GLY A 164 1.85 12.17 14.73
CA GLY A 164 0.60 12.89 14.45
C GLY A 164 -0.35 12.99 15.64
N GLY A 165 0.06 12.60 16.85
CA GLY A 165 -0.76 12.67 18.06
C GLY A 165 -1.05 14.11 18.47
N CYS A 166 -2.31 14.37 18.80
CA CYS A 166 -2.81 15.69 19.20
C CYS A 166 -3.18 15.71 20.69
N ASP A 167 -3.10 16.88 21.33
CA ASP A 167 -3.41 17.06 22.76
C ASP A 167 -4.86 16.70 23.13
N ASN A 168 -5.77 16.73 22.15
CA ASN A 168 -7.17 16.34 22.32
C ASN A 168 -7.41 14.81 22.25
N GLY A 169 -6.34 14.01 22.19
CA GLY A 169 -6.39 12.55 22.10
C GLY A 169 -6.74 12.00 20.72
N THR A 170 -6.79 12.85 19.69
CA THR A 170 -6.88 12.42 18.28
C THR A 170 -5.49 12.26 17.68
N ARG A 171 -5.41 11.68 16.48
CA ARG A 171 -4.16 11.51 15.74
C ARG A 171 -4.36 11.75 14.26
N TYR A 172 -3.44 12.46 13.61
CA TYR A 172 -3.30 12.43 12.17
C TYR A 172 -2.47 11.22 11.76
N ALA A 173 -3.13 10.26 11.11
CA ALA A 173 -2.52 9.04 10.65
C ALA A 173 -2.00 9.22 9.22
N ILE A 174 -0.67 9.18 9.07
CA ILE A 174 -0.01 9.24 7.76
C ILE A 174 0.13 7.82 7.23
N TRP A 175 -0.95 7.32 6.63
CA TRP A 175 -1.02 5.96 6.11
C TRP A 175 -0.82 5.95 4.60
N PRO A 176 0.41 5.70 4.11
CA PRO A 176 0.60 5.40 2.70
C PRO A 176 -0.09 4.08 2.34
N ASP A 177 -1.23 4.20 1.66
CA ASP A 177 -2.09 3.05 1.29
C ASP A 177 -1.57 2.29 0.07
N CYS A 178 -0.65 2.88 -0.70
CA CYS A 178 0.01 2.24 -1.83
C CYS A 178 1.44 2.76 -2.00
N PRO A 179 2.28 2.07 -2.79
CA PRO A 179 3.67 2.47 -3.00
C PRO A 179 3.80 3.82 -3.74
N PRO A 180 4.98 4.48 -3.70
CA PRO A 180 5.19 5.72 -4.44
C PRO A 180 5.23 5.49 -5.96
N VAL A 181 4.73 6.46 -6.71
CA VAL A 181 4.79 6.51 -8.17
C VAL A 181 6.13 7.10 -8.61
N VAL A 182 7.00 6.32 -9.25
CA VAL A 182 8.23 6.87 -9.84
C VAL A 182 7.90 7.66 -11.11
N SER A 183 8.05 8.98 -11.06
CA SER A 183 7.73 9.89 -12.17
C SER A 183 8.88 10.06 -13.15
N SER A 184 10.12 10.09 -12.67
CA SER A 184 11.29 10.22 -13.54
C SER A 184 12.53 9.58 -12.93
N ILE A 185 13.42 9.16 -13.83
CA ILE A 185 14.77 8.69 -13.53
C ILE A 185 15.68 9.48 -14.48
N ALA A 186 16.47 10.40 -13.94
CA ALA A 186 17.43 11.19 -14.69
C ALA A 186 18.67 10.35 -15.06
N GLN A 187 19.47 10.85 -16.01
CA GLN A 187 20.67 10.15 -16.49
C GLN A 187 21.73 9.94 -15.39
N ASP A 188 21.80 10.84 -14.41
CA ASP A 188 22.67 10.72 -13.24
C ASP A 188 22.11 9.77 -12.16
N GLY A 189 20.97 9.13 -12.44
CA GLY A 189 20.27 8.25 -11.53
C GLY A 189 19.45 8.96 -10.46
N HIS A 190 19.25 10.29 -10.53
CA HIS A 190 18.29 10.99 -9.67
C HIS A 190 16.88 10.50 -9.99
N ILE A 191 16.18 10.00 -8.97
CA ILE A 191 14.81 9.52 -9.07
C ILE A 191 13.88 10.53 -8.39
N THR A 192 12.81 10.92 -9.09
CA THR A 192 11.69 11.66 -8.51
C THR A 192 10.48 10.75 -8.45
N ALA A 193 9.89 10.62 -7.26
CA ALA A 193 8.67 9.86 -7.04
C ALA A 193 7.64 10.67 -6.24
N TYR A 194 6.39 10.22 -6.25
CA TYR A 194 5.28 10.89 -5.58
C TYR A 194 4.40 9.91 -4.81
N SER A 195 3.87 10.37 -3.67
CA SER A 195 2.87 9.64 -2.89
C SER A 195 1.72 10.55 -2.54
N ILE A 196 0.50 10.05 -2.69
CA ILE A 196 -0.73 10.77 -2.33
C ILE A 196 -1.30 10.11 -1.08
N ILE A 197 -1.33 10.85 0.03
CA ILE A 197 -1.67 10.30 1.35
C ILE A 197 -2.84 11.07 1.92
N LYS A 198 -3.91 10.34 2.31
CA LYS A 198 -5.04 10.91 3.04
C LYS A 198 -4.57 11.50 4.37
N LYS A 199 -5.05 12.68 4.70
CA LYS A 199 -4.91 13.33 6.02
C LYS A 199 -5.95 12.75 6.99
N ALA A 200 -5.90 11.44 7.20
CA ALA A 200 -6.84 10.75 8.04
C ALA A 200 -6.70 11.21 9.49
N GLN A 201 -7.78 11.66 10.11
CA GLN A 201 -7.81 11.99 11.53
C GLN A 201 -8.61 10.91 12.27
N ILE A 202 -7.99 10.30 13.27
CA ILE A 202 -8.53 9.15 13.99
C ILE A 202 -8.62 9.41 15.49
N LYS A 203 -9.56 8.73 16.15
CA LYS A 203 -9.63 8.60 17.62
C LYS A 203 -9.67 7.11 17.96
N GLY A 204 -8.57 6.57 18.47
CA GLY A 204 -8.37 5.12 18.42
C GLY A 204 -8.22 4.67 16.96
N LEU A 205 -9.02 3.69 16.52
CA LEU A 205 -9.05 3.24 15.11
C LEU A 205 -10.23 3.83 14.31
N GLU A 206 -11.08 4.64 14.95
CA GLU A 206 -12.23 5.24 14.30
C GLU A 206 -11.83 6.50 13.53
N SER A 207 -12.28 6.61 12.29
CA SER A 207 -12.14 7.84 11.51
C SER A 207 -13.08 8.92 12.03
N ILE A 208 -12.55 10.11 12.27
CA ILE A 208 -13.31 11.30 12.67
C ILE A 208 -13.83 12.03 11.43
N ASN A 209 -13.13 11.88 10.30
CA ASN A 209 -13.51 12.44 9.01
C ASN A 209 -13.53 11.34 7.94
N ASN A 210 -14.72 11.03 7.43
CA ASN A 210 -14.89 10.01 6.38
C ASN A 210 -14.33 10.47 5.02
N TYR A 211 -14.11 11.77 4.86
CA TYR A 211 -13.71 12.43 3.62
C TYR A 211 -12.49 13.34 3.87
N PRO A 212 -11.35 12.79 4.32
CA PRO A 212 -10.17 13.60 4.55
C PRO A 212 -9.58 14.06 3.22
N ALA A 213 -9.07 15.29 3.18
CA ALA A 213 -8.23 15.73 2.08
C ALA A 213 -6.99 14.82 1.96
N ALA A 214 -6.38 14.77 0.78
CA ALA A 214 -5.14 14.05 0.54
C ALA A 214 -4.02 15.02 0.13
N ALA A 215 -2.84 14.80 0.70
CA ALA A 215 -1.64 15.58 0.44
C ALA A 215 -0.74 14.89 -0.59
N LEU A 216 -0.15 15.67 -1.49
CA LEU A 216 0.88 15.22 -2.42
C LEU A 216 2.26 15.39 -1.80
N HIS A 217 2.97 14.28 -1.68
CA HIS A 217 4.35 14.21 -1.22
C HIS A 217 5.26 13.96 -2.42
N ARG A 218 6.39 14.66 -2.48
CA ARG A 218 7.48 14.39 -3.42
C ARG A 218 8.63 13.74 -2.69
N ILE A 219 9.15 12.70 -3.31
CA ILE A 219 10.29 11.91 -2.86
C ILE A 219 11.42 12.13 -3.86
N ASP A 220 12.58 12.57 -3.38
CA ASP A 220 13.77 12.82 -4.20
C ASP A 220 14.90 11.88 -3.75
N TYR A 221 15.37 11.01 -4.65
CA TYR A 221 16.54 10.17 -4.41
C TYR A 221 17.71 10.59 -5.31
N LYS A 222 18.81 11.03 -4.72
CA LYS A 222 20.03 11.44 -5.44
C LYS A 222 21.17 10.48 -5.10
N PRO A 223 21.68 9.68 -6.05
CA PRO A 223 22.79 8.74 -5.77
C PRO A 223 24.03 9.43 -5.17
N SER A 224 24.33 10.65 -5.63
CA SER A 224 25.46 11.44 -5.13
C SER A 224 25.37 11.80 -3.65
N HIS A 225 24.16 11.80 -3.06
CA HIS A 225 23.90 12.07 -1.65
C HIS A 225 23.54 10.77 -0.91
N HIS A 226 22.49 10.09 -1.35
CA HIS A 226 21.91 8.93 -0.67
C HIS A 226 22.59 7.60 -1.02
N GLY A 227 23.42 7.54 -2.07
CA GLY A 227 24.17 6.34 -2.43
C GLY A 227 25.50 6.20 -1.68
N ARG A 228 25.99 7.26 -1.02
CA ARG A 228 27.25 7.25 -0.26
C ARG A 228 27.15 6.47 1.06
N ASN A 229 25.97 6.48 1.67
CA ASN A 229 25.63 5.67 2.83
C ASN A 229 24.51 4.71 2.41
N PRO A 230 24.72 3.39 2.45
CA PRO A 230 23.70 2.43 2.01
C PRO A 230 22.39 2.59 2.80
N HIS A 231 22.45 3.05 4.05
CA HIS A 231 21.29 3.25 4.91
C HIS A 231 20.54 4.58 4.69
N SER A 232 21.09 5.51 3.91
CA SER A 232 20.41 6.79 3.65
C SER A 232 19.11 6.58 2.87
N LEU A 233 18.03 7.18 3.37
CA LEU A 233 16.72 7.19 2.73
C LEU A 233 16.57 8.41 1.82
N PRO A 234 15.65 8.39 0.83
CA PRO A 234 15.34 9.57 0.02
C PRO A 234 14.78 10.73 0.86
N GLU A 235 14.89 11.95 0.34
CA GLU A 235 14.27 13.12 0.96
C GLU A 235 12.79 13.20 0.61
N VAL A 236 11.95 13.64 1.55
CA VAL A 236 10.50 13.80 1.35
C VAL A 236 10.07 15.22 1.70
N LYS A 237 9.21 15.80 0.87
CA LYS A 237 8.54 17.07 1.14
C LYS A 237 7.07 17.03 0.74
N VAL A 238 6.24 17.74 1.50
CA VAL A 238 4.85 18.01 1.11
C VAL A 238 4.87 19.10 0.04
N LEU A 239 4.31 18.82 -1.14
CA LEU A 239 4.16 19.81 -2.22
C LEU A 239 2.84 20.56 -2.12
N ASP A 240 1.75 19.83 -1.89
CA ASP A 240 0.41 20.38 -1.73
C ASP A 240 -0.29 19.60 -0.60
N PRO A 241 -0.53 20.22 0.58
CA PRO A 241 -1.19 19.55 1.70
C PRO A 241 -2.68 19.28 1.46
N HIS A 242 -3.26 19.82 0.38
CA HIS A 242 -4.66 19.61 -0.01
C HIS A 242 -4.75 19.32 -1.51
N PHE A 243 -3.86 18.45 -2.00
CA PHE A 243 -3.83 18.05 -3.40
C PHE A 243 -5.19 17.52 -3.88
N TRP A 244 -5.81 16.64 -3.11
CA TRP A 244 -7.23 16.34 -3.27
C TRP A 244 -8.01 16.92 -2.08
N PRO A 245 -8.99 17.81 -2.31
CA PRO A 245 -9.95 18.20 -1.28
C PRO A 245 -10.76 17.01 -0.76
N GLY A 246 -11.38 17.14 0.41
CA GLY A 246 -12.11 16.04 1.04
C GLY A 246 -13.29 15.50 0.23
N ASP A 247 -13.97 16.34 -0.56
CA ASP A 247 -15.11 15.95 -1.39
C ASP A 247 -14.72 15.37 -2.76
N VAL A 248 -13.42 15.13 -2.99
CA VAL A 248 -12.86 14.59 -4.24
C VAL A 248 -12.26 13.20 -3.96
N PRO A 249 -12.42 12.21 -4.87
CA PRO A 249 -11.72 10.93 -4.72
C PRO A 249 -10.21 11.15 -4.56
N PRO A 250 -9.55 10.49 -3.58
CA PRO A 250 -8.11 10.65 -3.36
C PRO A 250 -7.32 9.85 -4.39
N TYR A 251 -7.36 10.25 -5.67
CA TYR A 251 -6.75 9.52 -6.78
C TYR A 251 -5.26 9.27 -6.52
N GLY A 252 -4.85 8.01 -6.61
CA GLY A 252 -3.47 7.59 -6.40
C GLY A 252 -3.13 7.27 -4.94
N ASN A 253 -4.07 7.41 -4.01
CA ASN A 253 -3.85 6.96 -2.64
C ASN A 253 -4.03 5.44 -2.48
N THR A 254 -4.97 4.83 -3.21
CA THR A 254 -5.26 3.39 -3.08
C THR A 254 -4.40 2.52 -4.00
N GLY A 255 -3.93 3.08 -5.11
CA GLY A 255 -3.07 2.36 -6.04
C GLY A 255 -2.83 3.12 -7.32
N HIS A 256 -1.88 2.63 -8.10
CA HIS A 256 -1.55 3.19 -9.40
C HIS A 256 -1.01 2.12 -10.33
N VAL A 257 -1.05 2.38 -11.63
CA VAL A 257 -0.44 1.51 -12.65
C VAL A 257 0.00 2.34 -13.84
N PHE A 258 1.11 1.96 -14.46
CA PHE A 258 1.59 2.59 -15.68
C PHE A 258 0.88 2.02 -16.92
N SER A 259 0.70 2.84 -17.94
CA SER A 259 0.46 2.34 -19.29
C SER A 259 1.62 1.44 -19.76
N PRO A 260 1.41 0.52 -20.72
CA PRO A 260 2.46 -0.38 -21.20
C PRO A 260 3.71 0.33 -21.74
N ASP A 261 3.55 1.55 -22.26
CA ASP A 261 4.63 2.42 -22.75
C ASP A 261 5.27 3.31 -21.65
N ASN A 262 4.81 3.19 -20.40
CA ASN A 262 5.22 3.99 -19.25
C ASN A 262 5.00 5.52 -19.39
N ALA A 263 4.21 5.98 -20.36
CA ALA A 263 3.98 7.41 -20.61
C ALA A 263 2.87 8.00 -19.71
N THR A 264 1.87 7.20 -19.36
CA THR A 264 0.70 7.60 -18.56
C THR A 264 0.66 6.82 -17.26
N VAL A 265 0.28 7.50 -16.18
CA VAL A 265 -0.03 6.88 -14.90
C VAL A 265 -1.54 6.91 -14.71
N TYR A 266 -2.10 5.74 -14.40
CA TYR A 266 -3.47 5.57 -13.95
C TYR A 266 -3.48 5.50 -12.43
N LEU A 267 -4.34 6.29 -11.79
CA LEU A 267 -4.35 6.56 -10.36
C LEU A 267 -5.73 6.18 -9.80
N PHE A 268 -5.77 5.15 -8.96
CA PHE A 268 -6.99 4.68 -8.30
C PHE A 268 -7.15 5.37 -6.96
N GLY A 269 -8.37 5.87 -6.68
CA GLY A 269 -8.74 6.45 -5.39
C GLY A 269 -9.99 5.78 -4.85
N ASN A 270 -9.91 5.24 -3.64
CA ASN A 270 -11.06 4.64 -2.97
C ASN A 270 -11.58 5.56 -1.85
N SER A 271 -12.91 5.75 -1.82
CA SER A 271 -13.61 6.39 -0.71
C SER A 271 -15.02 5.79 -0.60
N ASN A 272 -15.39 5.32 0.59
CA ASN A 272 -16.70 4.74 0.89
C ASN A 272 -17.18 3.68 -0.11
N GLY A 273 -16.28 2.78 -0.52
CA GLY A 273 -16.59 1.69 -1.44
C GLY A 273 -16.64 2.10 -2.91
N VAL A 274 -16.51 3.39 -3.24
CA VAL A 274 -16.34 3.86 -4.61
C VAL A 274 -14.85 3.87 -4.95
N THR A 275 -14.47 3.11 -5.97
CA THR A 275 -13.12 3.14 -6.55
C THR A 275 -13.16 3.96 -7.82
N ALA A 276 -12.64 5.18 -7.78
CA ALA A 276 -12.57 6.10 -8.91
C ALA A 276 -11.19 6.03 -9.59
N LEU A 277 -11.15 6.41 -10.87
CA LEU A 277 -9.93 6.39 -11.69
C LEU A 277 -9.62 7.75 -12.31
N ALA A 278 -8.35 8.15 -12.23
CA ALA A 278 -7.79 9.25 -13.00
C ALA A 278 -6.59 8.78 -13.83
N LYS A 279 -6.22 9.57 -14.84
CA LYS A 279 -4.96 9.42 -15.57
C LYS A 279 -4.25 10.76 -15.73
N VAL A 280 -2.93 10.72 -15.77
CA VAL A 280 -2.06 11.87 -15.97
C VAL A 280 -0.78 11.45 -16.70
N PRO A 281 -0.18 12.28 -17.57
CA PRO A 281 1.17 12.02 -18.05
C PRO A 281 2.14 11.83 -16.88
N ARG A 282 3.04 10.86 -16.99
CA ARG A 282 3.93 10.46 -15.88
C ARG A 282 4.74 11.61 -15.29
N ALA A 283 5.19 12.54 -16.13
CA ALA A 283 5.96 13.73 -15.73
C ALA A 283 5.12 14.83 -15.07
N GLU A 284 3.78 14.74 -15.14
CA GLU A 284 2.83 15.82 -14.82
C GLU A 284 2.01 15.55 -13.56
N ILE A 285 2.42 14.59 -12.72
CA ILE A 285 1.73 14.23 -11.46
C ILE A 285 1.46 15.45 -10.56
N PRO A 286 2.36 16.43 -10.40
CA PRO A 286 2.04 17.62 -9.59
C PRO A 286 1.01 18.58 -10.20
N THR A 287 0.68 18.42 -11.48
CA THR A 287 -0.06 19.43 -12.26
C THR A 287 -1.53 19.00 -12.44
N LYS A 288 -2.42 19.41 -11.53
CA LYS A 288 -3.86 19.00 -11.53
C LYS A 288 -4.58 19.24 -12.86
N SER A 289 -4.26 20.32 -13.59
CA SER A 289 -4.89 20.64 -14.88
C SER A 289 -4.61 19.63 -16.01
N HIS A 290 -3.62 18.74 -15.82
CA HIS A 290 -3.30 17.68 -16.79
C HIS A 290 -4.01 16.35 -16.50
N TYR A 291 -4.76 16.28 -15.41
CA TYR A 291 -5.51 15.08 -15.06
C TYR A 291 -6.75 14.92 -15.95
N ARG A 292 -7.08 13.66 -16.23
CA ARG A 292 -8.38 13.26 -16.80
C ARG A 292 -9.00 12.22 -15.90
N TYR A 293 -10.32 12.24 -15.78
CA TYR A 293 -11.07 11.40 -14.84
C TYR A 293 -12.03 10.51 -15.60
N TRP A 294 -12.13 9.23 -15.21
CA TRP A 294 -13.11 8.32 -15.80
C TRP A 294 -14.46 8.51 -15.12
N VAL A 295 -15.43 9.03 -15.85
CA VAL A 295 -16.77 9.34 -15.36
C VAL A 295 -17.78 8.87 -16.40
N ASN A 296 -18.70 8.00 -16.00
CA ASN A 296 -19.80 7.53 -16.84
C ASN A 296 -19.36 7.04 -18.25
N GLY A 297 -18.26 6.28 -18.29
CA GLY A 297 -17.74 5.69 -19.53
C GLY A 297 -16.91 6.63 -20.39
N GLN A 298 -16.55 7.82 -19.90
CA GLN A 298 -15.78 8.82 -20.65
C GLN A 298 -14.67 9.46 -19.81
N TRP A 299 -13.59 9.89 -20.49
CA TRP A 299 -12.52 10.67 -19.88
C TRP A 299 -12.87 12.17 -19.88
N VAL A 300 -13.15 12.75 -18.72
CA VAL A 300 -13.46 14.19 -18.56
C VAL A 300 -12.27 14.95 -17.95
N SER A 301 -12.21 16.27 -18.14
CA SER A 301 -11.17 17.14 -17.56
C SER A 301 -11.57 17.81 -16.25
N GLU A 302 -12.87 17.90 -15.97
CA GLU A 302 -13.38 18.48 -14.73
C GLU A 302 -13.23 17.47 -13.60
N THR A 303 -12.67 17.90 -12.47
CA THR A 303 -12.51 17.04 -11.29
C THR A 303 -13.89 16.68 -10.73
N PRO A 304 -14.28 15.40 -10.71
CA PRO A 304 -15.57 15.00 -10.16
C PRO A 304 -15.55 15.02 -8.63
N LYS A 305 -16.73 15.18 -8.04
CA LYS A 305 -16.93 15.02 -6.59
C LYS A 305 -17.22 13.57 -6.27
N LEU A 306 -17.07 13.17 -5.01
CA LEU A 306 -17.44 11.82 -4.54
C LEU A 306 -18.90 11.45 -4.80
N THR A 307 -19.78 12.44 -4.92
CA THR A 307 -21.20 12.27 -5.24
C THR A 307 -21.49 12.19 -6.74
N THR A 308 -20.50 12.36 -7.61
CA THR A 308 -20.69 12.28 -9.06
C THR A 308 -21.05 10.83 -9.43
N PRO A 309 -22.15 10.60 -10.16
CA PRO A 309 -22.54 9.26 -10.57
C PRO A 309 -21.56 8.66 -11.59
N GLY A 310 -21.46 7.33 -11.63
CA GLY A 310 -20.66 6.62 -12.63
C GLY A 310 -19.15 6.76 -12.42
N LEU A 311 -18.69 6.95 -11.18
CA LEU A 311 -17.27 6.95 -10.82
C LEU A 311 -16.70 5.57 -10.55
N ASN A 312 -17.53 4.65 -10.05
CA ASN A 312 -17.05 3.38 -9.54
C ASN A 312 -16.58 2.49 -10.69
N ILE A 313 -15.30 2.11 -10.66
CA ILE A 313 -14.74 1.11 -11.56
C ILE A 313 -15.08 -0.26 -10.99
N ARG A 314 -16.16 -0.84 -11.52
CA ARG A 314 -16.67 -2.14 -11.10
C ARG A 314 -15.57 -3.20 -11.14
N ASN A 315 -15.54 -4.07 -10.11
CA ASN A 315 -14.64 -5.21 -9.99
C ASN A 315 -13.13 -4.92 -9.97
N SER A 316 -12.70 -3.66 -9.97
CA SER A 316 -11.28 -3.28 -9.93
C SER A 316 -10.58 -3.58 -8.60
N THR A 317 -11.31 -4.01 -7.59
CA THR A 317 -10.80 -4.43 -6.28
C THR A 317 -11.83 -5.32 -5.59
N ALA A 318 -11.39 -6.20 -4.69
CA ALA A 318 -12.27 -6.93 -3.77
C ALA A 318 -12.73 -6.07 -2.57
N GLY A 319 -12.34 -4.79 -2.51
CA GLY A 319 -12.71 -3.82 -1.47
C GLY A 319 -11.63 -3.58 -0.42
N GLY A 320 -10.60 -4.43 -0.37
CA GLY A 320 -9.42 -4.23 0.48
C GLY A 320 -8.29 -3.47 -0.20
N GLN A 321 -7.17 -3.38 0.52
CA GLN A 321 -5.90 -2.89 -0.03
C GLN A 321 -5.33 -3.89 -1.05
N GLY A 322 -4.54 -3.38 -1.99
CA GLY A 322 -3.90 -4.21 -2.99
C GLY A 322 -3.02 -3.40 -3.93
N THR A 323 -2.44 -4.10 -4.89
CA THR A 323 -1.50 -3.53 -5.86
C THR A 323 -2.04 -3.70 -7.26
N TYR A 324 -2.04 -2.61 -8.02
CA TYR A 324 -2.32 -2.64 -9.45
C TYR A 324 -1.00 -2.74 -10.21
N TYR A 325 -0.94 -3.52 -11.28
CA TYR A 325 0.21 -3.56 -12.20
C TYR A 325 -0.22 -4.02 -13.59
N TYR A 326 0.63 -3.78 -14.58
CA TYR A 326 0.42 -4.35 -15.92
C TYR A 326 1.29 -5.60 -16.06
N SER A 327 0.67 -6.74 -16.41
CA SER A 327 1.37 -7.97 -16.73
C SER A 327 1.67 -8.01 -18.23
N PRO A 328 2.95 -7.94 -18.65
CA PRO A 328 3.30 -8.02 -20.06
C PRO A 328 3.06 -9.42 -20.66
N TYR A 329 3.09 -10.49 -19.84
CA TYR A 329 2.76 -11.85 -20.25
C TYR A 329 1.31 -11.98 -20.68
N TRP A 330 0.42 -11.46 -19.85
CA TRP A 330 -1.02 -11.56 -20.07
C TRP A 330 -1.54 -10.46 -20.99
N ARG A 331 -0.74 -9.39 -21.14
CA ARG A 331 -1.18 -8.13 -21.73
C ARG A 331 -2.47 -7.65 -21.06
N ARG A 332 -2.45 -7.64 -19.73
CA ARG A 332 -3.58 -7.27 -18.87
C ARG A 332 -3.12 -6.37 -17.75
N TYR A 333 -3.98 -5.45 -17.36
CA TYR A 333 -3.93 -4.86 -16.04
C TYR A 333 -4.39 -5.89 -15.02
N VAL A 334 -3.74 -5.89 -13.87
CA VAL A 334 -3.94 -6.85 -12.80
C VAL A 334 -4.06 -6.09 -11.51
N TRP A 335 -4.98 -6.52 -10.66
CA TRP A 335 -5.05 -6.15 -9.26
C TRP A 335 -4.90 -7.41 -8.42
N ILE A 336 -4.00 -7.39 -7.45
CA ILE A 336 -3.88 -8.42 -6.41
C ILE A 336 -3.97 -7.74 -5.05
N GLY A 337 -4.85 -8.23 -4.18
CA GLY A 337 -5.04 -7.67 -2.86
C GLY A 337 -5.97 -8.48 -1.96
N GLY A 338 -6.36 -7.88 -0.86
CA GLY A 338 -7.25 -8.48 0.14
C GLY A 338 -8.72 -8.09 -0.02
N SER A 339 -9.56 -8.74 0.77
CA SER A 339 -10.95 -8.32 0.98
C SER A 339 -11.01 -7.15 2.00
N PRO A 340 -12.16 -6.50 2.21
CA PRO A 340 -12.30 -5.45 3.23
C PRO A 340 -12.22 -5.98 4.67
N PHE A 341 -12.28 -7.29 4.87
CA PHE A 341 -12.23 -7.91 6.19
C PHE A 341 -10.83 -8.43 6.49
N PRO A 342 -10.36 -8.36 7.76
CA PRO A 342 -9.08 -8.93 8.15
C PRO A 342 -9.01 -10.42 7.83
N GLY A 343 -7.93 -10.83 7.18
CA GLY A 343 -7.66 -12.21 6.78
C GLY A 343 -6.61 -12.28 5.68
N ALA A 344 -5.88 -13.40 5.61
CA ALA A 344 -4.81 -13.61 4.64
C ALA A 344 -5.33 -14.09 3.26
N GLN A 345 -6.55 -13.70 2.87
CA GLN A 345 -7.20 -14.13 1.63
C GLN A 345 -6.85 -13.23 0.44
N PHE A 346 -6.00 -13.72 -0.45
CA PHE A 346 -5.58 -13.02 -1.65
C PHE A 346 -6.56 -13.25 -2.79
N HIS A 347 -6.97 -12.13 -3.38
CA HIS A 347 -7.85 -12.07 -4.53
C HIS A 347 -7.09 -11.49 -5.73
N ILE A 348 -7.50 -11.89 -6.93
CA ILE A 348 -6.97 -11.38 -8.20
C ILE A 348 -8.12 -10.94 -9.12
N ALA A 349 -7.92 -9.82 -9.80
CA ALA A 349 -8.77 -9.36 -10.90
C ALA A 349 -7.89 -8.92 -12.07
N THR A 350 -8.35 -9.11 -13.31
CA THR A 350 -7.66 -8.64 -14.51
C THR A 350 -8.56 -7.83 -15.42
N ALA A 351 -7.97 -6.95 -16.24
CA ALA A 351 -8.68 -6.15 -17.23
C ALA A 351 -7.82 -5.89 -18.47
N PRO A 352 -8.42 -5.70 -19.66
CA PRO A 352 -7.71 -5.27 -20.86
C PRO A 352 -7.30 -3.79 -20.80
N ALA A 353 -8.04 -2.96 -20.07
CA ALA A 353 -7.76 -1.54 -19.84
C ALA A 353 -7.94 -1.18 -18.35
N PRO A 354 -7.35 -0.07 -17.86
CA PRO A 354 -7.46 0.34 -16.44
C PRO A 354 -8.90 0.64 -16.01
N GLU A 355 -9.72 1.17 -16.92
CA GLU A 355 -11.15 1.41 -16.73
C GLU A 355 -12.01 0.13 -16.82
N GLY A 356 -11.43 -1.02 -17.21
CA GLY A 356 -12.12 -2.30 -17.31
C GLY A 356 -12.34 -2.79 -18.75
N PRO A 357 -13.26 -3.75 -18.96
CA PRO A 357 -14.02 -4.46 -17.91
C PRO A 357 -13.08 -5.30 -17.05
N TRP A 358 -13.17 -5.15 -15.73
CA TRP A 358 -12.44 -5.97 -14.78
C TRP A 358 -13.19 -7.28 -14.51
N THR A 359 -12.47 -8.40 -14.52
CA THR A 359 -13.03 -9.67 -14.05
C THR A 359 -13.47 -9.53 -12.59
N GLN A 360 -14.55 -10.21 -12.19
CA GLN A 360 -14.90 -10.35 -10.78
C GLN A 360 -13.67 -10.81 -9.97
N PRO A 361 -13.30 -10.13 -8.87
CA PRO A 361 -12.17 -10.56 -8.05
C PRO A 361 -12.37 -12.00 -7.57
N GLN A 362 -11.38 -12.85 -7.80
CA GLN A 362 -11.41 -14.25 -7.41
C GLN A 362 -10.36 -14.52 -6.36
N MET A 363 -10.74 -15.16 -5.26
CA MET A 363 -9.77 -15.67 -4.29
C MET A 363 -8.96 -16.78 -4.96
N PHE A 364 -7.63 -16.65 -4.95
CA PHE A 364 -6.73 -17.65 -5.54
C PHE A 364 -5.84 -18.31 -4.49
N TRP A 365 -5.65 -17.69 -3.33
CA TRP A 365 -4.81 -18.22 -2.27
C TRP A 365 -5.18 -17.63 -0.90
N GLU A 366 -5.00 -18.42 0.16
CA GLU A 366 -5.10 -17.96 1.55
C GLU A 366 -3.80 -18.28 2.29
N GLY A 367 -3.19 -17.25 2.86
CA GLY A 367 -2.01 -17.35 3.70
C GLY A 367 -2.33 -17.72 5.15
N GLN A 368 -1.30 -17.73 5.99
CA GLN A 368 -1.47 -17.98 7.41
C GLN A 368 -1.88 -16.69 8.12
N ASN A 369 -2.99 -16.70 8.84
CA ASN A 369 -3.34 -15.61 9.75
C ASN A 369 -2.36 -15.50 10.93
N GLY A 370 -2.29 -14.32 11.53
CA GLY A 370 -1.55 -14.06 12.76
C GLY A 370 -2.05 -14.89 13.93
N SER A 371 -1.16 -15.15 14.89
CA SER A 371 -1.50 -15.89 16.11
C SER A 371 -2.12 -15.04 17.23
N ASP A 372 -2.28 -13.72 17.03
CA ASP A 372 -2.90 -12.81 18.01
C ASP A 372 -4.18 -12.12 17.46
N GLY A 373 -4.70 -11.11 18.16
CA GLY A 373 -6.05 -10.57 18.01
C GLY A 373 -6.47 -9.99 16.65
N LEU A 374 -5.56 -9.87 15.68
CA LEU A 374 -5.87 -9.48 14.30
C LEU A 374 -5.18 -10.43 13.32
N GLY A 375 -5.99 -11.08 12.47
CA GLY A 375 -5.54 -12.12 11.55
C GLY A 375 -4.51 -11.64 10.54
N ALA A 376 -4.91 -10.94 9.48
CA ALA A 376 -3.99 -10.37 8.50
C ALA A 376 -4.64 -9.22 7.74
N TYR A 377 -3.82 -8.35 7.14
CA TYR A 377 -4.26 -7.17 6.38
C TYR A 377 -3.08 -6.60 5.57
N SER A 378 -3.29 -5.50 4.84
CA SER A 378 -2.29 -4.92 3.94
C SER A 378 -1.70 -5.94 2.94
N LEU A 379 -2.57 -6.74 2.33
CA LEU A 379 -2.21 -7.72 1.30
C LEU A 379 -1.79 -6.98 0.03
N GLN A 380 -0.55 -7.18 -0.40
CA GLN A 380 0.08 -6.47 -1.52
C GLN A 380 0.81 -7.46 -2.43
N ALA A 381 0.80 -7.19 -3.74
CA ALA A 381 1.77 -7.73 -4.67
C ALA A 381 2.96 -6.78 -4.79
N ASN A 382 4.13 -7.30 -5.16
CA ASN A 382 5.36 -6.53 -5.16
C ASN A 382 6.06 -6.61 -6.53
N PRO A 383 5.52 -5.94 -7.58
CA PRO A 383 6.12 -5.97 -8.91
C PRO A 383 7.58 -5.47 -8.94
N GLY A 384 7.96 -4.56 -8.03
CA GLY A 384 9.35 -4.08 -7.91
C GLY A 384 10.35 -5.17 -7.53
N LEU A 385 9.91 -6.27 -6.90
CA LEU A 385 10.76 -7.43 -6.59
C LEU A 385 10.87 -8.41 -7.76
N MET A 386 10.11 -8.24 -8.84
CA MET A 386 10.19 -9.17 -9.97
C MET A 386 11.51 -8.95 -10.74
N PRO A 387 12.21 -10.04 -11.16
CA PRO A 387 13.40 -9.94 -11.99
C PRO A 387 13.11 -9.26 -13.33
N ASP A 388 14.15 -8.75 -14.00
CA ASP A 388 13.95 -8.04 -15.27
C ASP A 388 13.31 -8.91 -16.36
N ALA A 389 13.55 -10.22 -16.30
CA ALA A 389 12.93 -11.22 -17.16
C ALA A 389 11.39 -11.14 -17.18
N PHE A 390 10.77 -10.82 -16.03
CA PHE A 390 9.32 -10.64 -15.93
C PHE A 390 8.84 -9.50 -16.83
N TRP A 391 9.51 -8.34 -16.76
CA TRP A 391 9.12 -7.15 -17.51
C TRP A 391 9.36 -7.28 -19.02
N ARG A 392 10.26 -8.18 -19.41
CA ARG A 392 10.50 -8.55 -20.82
C ARG A 392 9.62 -9.69 -21.31
N ALA A 393 8.70 -10.20 -20.48
CA ALA A 393 7.85 -11.34 -20.78
C ALA A 393 8.63 -12.61 -21.20
N GLU A 394 9.81 -12.86 -20.62
CA GLU A 394 10.62 -14.03 -20.92
C GLU A 394 9.98 -15.33 -20.40
N GLN A 395 10.09 -16.44 -21.13
CA GLN A 395 9.50 -17.71 -20.68
C GLN A 395 10.00 -18.11 -19.28
N GLY A 396 9.07 -18.54 -18.42
CA GLY A 396 9.40 -19.00 -17.05
C GLY A 396 9.40 -17.93 -15.96
N ALA A 397 9.26 -16.65 -16.29
CA ALA A 397 9.17 -15.57 -15.29
C ALA A 397 7.72 -15.09 -15.03
N ASN A 398 6.71 -15.94 -15.23
CA ASN A 398 5.30 -15.64 -14.91
C ASN A 398 4.99 -15.91 -13.42
N GLY A 399 5.36 -14.97 -12.56
CA GLY A 399 5.13 -15.06 -11.11
C GLY A 399 4.92 -13.72 -10.43
N MET A 400 4.76 -13.72 -9.11
CA MET A 400 4.64 -12.51 -8.31
C MET A 400 5.08 -12.75 -6.86
N PHE A 401 5.78 -11.78 -6.26
CA PHE A 401 6.00 -11.76 -4.81
C PHE A 401 4.84 -11.08 -4.10
N LEU A 402 4.33 -11.71 -3.05
CA LEU A 402 3.25 -11.23 -2.21
C LEU A 402 3.76 -10.95 -0.80
N THR A 403 3.19 -9.94 -0.17
CA THR A 403 3.39 -9.61 1.25
C THR A 403 2.06 -9.24 1.89
N TYR A 404 1.94 -9.46 3.19
CA TYR A 404 0.81 -9.02 3.99
C TYR A 404 1.26 -8.86 5.42
N THR A 405 0.58 -8.03 6.20
CA THR A 405 0.88 -7.84 7.62
C THR A 405 -0.04 -8.72 8.45
N LYS A 406 0.53 -9.36 9.47
CA LYS A 406 -0.21 -10.10 10.49
C LYS A 406 0.38 -9.83 11.87
N ILE A 407 -0.40 -10.09 12.92
CA ILE A 407 0.07 -9.93 14.30
C ILE A 407 0.32 -11.32 14.88
N ASP A 408 1.55 -11.56 15.30
CA ASP A 408 1.94 -12.81 15.94
C ASP A 408 2.36 -12.57 17.39
N ASP A 409 1.90 -13.46 18.27
CA ASP A 409 2.43 -13.58 19.62
C ASP A 409 3.54 -14.64 19.66
N PHE A 410 4.71 -14.22 20.10
CA PHE A 410 5.91 -15.06 20.28
C PHE A 410 6.20 -15.37 21.76
N GLY A 411 5.21 -15.20 22.65
CA GLY A 411 5.33 -15.39 24.10
C GLY A 411 6.07 -14.26 24.82
N LYS A 412 6.45 -13.20 24.09
CA LYS A 412 7.11 -11.99 24.61
C LYS A 412 6.31 -10.71 24.31
N GLY A 413 5.09 -10.86 23.78
CA GLY A 413 4.26 -9.77 23.28
C GLY A 413 4.00 -9.89 21.78
N SER A 414 2.96 -9.17 21.36
CA SER A 414 2.44 -9.13 20.00
C SER A 414 3.32 -8.29 19.09
N GLN A 415 3.59 -8.80 17.89
CA GLN A 415 4.50 -8.16 16.94
C GLN A 415 3.94 -8.28 15.52
N TYR A 416 4.21 -7.27 14.70
CA TYR A 416 3.86 -7.30 13.29
C TYR A 416 4.89 -8.13 12.52
N THR A 417 4.40 -9.08 11.74
CA THR A 417 5.23 -9.81 10.77
C THR A 417 4.71 -9.59 9.36
N SER A 418 5.62 -9.65 8.39
CA SER A 418 5.29 -9.51 6.97
C SER A 418 5.84 -10.69 6.17
N PRO A 419 5.08 -11.80 6.05
CA PRO A 419 5.49 -12.95 5.28
C PRO A 419 5.77 -12.57 3.81
N LEU A 420 6.86 -13.11 3.26
CA LEU A 420 7.20 -13.04 1.85
C LEU A 420 6.80 -14.36 1.19
N VAL A 421 5.93 -14.29 0.20
CA VAL A 421 5.42 -15.45 -0.52
C VAL A 421 5.64 -15.27 -2.01
N TYR A 422 6.07 -16.32 -2.70
CA TYR A 422 6.18 -16.33 -4.15
C TYR A 422 5.08 -17.20 -4.78
N VAL A 423 4.39 -16.64 -5.77
CA VAL A 423 3.38 -17.35 -6.57
C VAL A 423 3.83 -17.45 -8.02
N GLU A 424 3.51 -18.58 -8.66
CA GLU A 424 3.75 -18.82 -10.08
C GLU A 424 2.40 -19.11 -10.77
N TRP A 425 2.26 -18.62 -11.99
CA TRP A 425 1.04 -18.80 -12.80
C TRP A 425 1.30 -19.72 -14.00
N GLU A 426 0.24 -20.38 -14.47
CA GLU A 426 0.27 -21.26 -15.66
C GLU A 426 0.65 -20.52 -16.96
#